data_AF-A0A238ZHS0-F1
#
_entry.id   AF-A0A238ZHS0-F1
#
_cell.length_a   1.000
_cell.length_b   1.000
_cell.length_c   1.000
_cell.angle_alpha   90.00
_cell.angle_beta   90.00
_cell.angle_gamma   90.00
#
_symmetry.space_group_name_H-M   'P 1'
#
loop_
_entity.id
_entity.type
_entity.pdbx_description
1 polymer ?
#
loop_
_entity_poly.entity_id
_entity_poly.type
_entity_poly.pdbx_seq_one_letter_code
_entity_poly.pdbx_strand_id
1 'polypeptide(L)'
;MDTVVLRSSEIRLDGEARLGWWLVSEDGFGPGRLVDGPFPDRAGAAWAAAGHAVDEGASLRPVYGLRRPDGGLHRRPSPQEMAWLAHLGDQLDRLPEDWDAALADDDPLATLVVEVAAALTEAGLPLWDATGSGTALGGACVSAEPGLDGVVVGWRQHDRMSVEQVHGLVADISIQAVMNRALADVLWLRGLEVTPLGGDAGGSVVRYAD
;
A
#
# COMPACT_ATOMS: atom_id res chain seq x y z
N MET A 1 -32.13 14.56 -28.03
CA MET A 1 -32.12 14.54 -26.55
C MET A 1 -30.78 13.94 -26.23
N ASP A 2 -29.76 14.81 -26.25
CA ASP A 2 -28.37 14.38 -26.38
C ASP A 2 -27.75 14.39 -25.00
N THR A 3 -27.52 13.18 -24.49
CA THR A 3 -26.87 12.94 -23.21
C THR A 3 -25.39 13.29 -23.37
N VAL A 4 -25.00 14.46 -22.88
CA VAL A 4 -23.59 14.85 -22.76
C VAL A 4 -22.98 14.00 -21.65
N VAL A 5 -22.15 13.04 -22.03
CA VAL A 5 -21.24 12.32 -21.13
C VAL A 5 -20.17 13.31 -20.68
N LEU A 6 -20.24 13.76 -19.44
CA LEU A 6 -19.18 14.57 -18.82
C LEU A 6 -17.92 13.71 -18.68
N ARG A 7 -16.89 14.01 -19.48
CA ARG A 7 -15.53 13.54 -19.22
C ARG A 7 -14.99 14.29 -18.00
N SER A 8 -14.28 13.60 -17.13
CA SER A 8 -13.76 14.06 -15.82
C SER A 8 -12.70 15.17 -15.87
N SER A 9 -12.90 16.20 -16.68
CA SER A 9 -11.95 17.30 -16.86
C SER A 9 -12.58 18.51 -17.54
N GLU A 10 -13.49 19.23 -16.89
CA GLU A 10 -13.83 20.59 -17.30
C GLU A 10 -13.87 21.54 -16.10
N ILE A 11 -13.08 22.61 -16.23
CA ILE A 11 -12.83 23.67 -15.25
C ILE A 11 -13.41 24.97 -15.82
N ARG A 12 -14.21 25.72 -15.05
CA ARG A 12 -14.41 27.18 -15.27
C ARG A 12 -14.72 27.97 -13.98
N LEU A 13 -13.82 28.93 -13.73
CA LEU A 13 -13.90 30.34 -13.25
C LEU A 13 -14.87 30.82 -12.12
N ASP A 14 -14.29 31.70 -11.29
CA ASP A 14 -14.82 32.57 -10.22
C ASP A 14 -15.30 31.94 -8.89
N GLY A 15 -14.44 32.06 -7.87
CA GLY A 15 -14.82 31.95 -6.45
C GLY A 15 -15.13 30.54 -5.91
N GLU A 16 -15.27 29.53 -6.76
CA GLU A 16 -15.66 28.19 -6.33
C GLU A 16 -14.51 27.36 -5.72
N ALA A 17 -14.87 26.50 -4.78
CA ALA A 17 -13.97 25.57 -4.14
C ALA A 17 -13.48 24.52 -5.15
N ARG A 18 -12.18 24.52 -5.47
CA ARG A 18 -11.59 23.71 -6.54
C ARG A 18 -10.86 22.50 -5.97
N LEU A 19 -11.36 21.31 -6.30
CA LEU A 19 -10.69 20.04 -6.00
C LEU A 19 -9.66 19.76 -7.10
N GLY A 20 -8.43 19.43 -6.71
CA GLY A 20 -7.38 19.11 -7.67
C GLY A 20 -6.01 18.98 -7.02
N TRP A 21 -4.98 18.90 -7.85
CA TRP A 21 -3.60 18.89 -7.40
C TRP A 21 -3.09 20.31 -7.23
N TRP A 22 -2.50 20.63 -6.08
CA TRP A 22 -1.99 21.95 -5.78
C TRP A 22 -0.52 21.87 -5.40
N LEU A 23 0.25 22.90 -5.72
CA LEU A 23 1.59 23.06 -5.18
C LEU A 23 1.54 23.81 -3.87
N VAL A 24 2.20 23.23 -2.87
CA VAL A 24 2.27 23.78 -1.53
C VAL A 24 3.74 23.91 -1.14
N SER A 25 4.13 25.09 -0.68
CA SER A 25 5.45 25.35 -0.12
C SER A 25 5.56 24.80 1.30
N GLU A 26 6.67 24.12 1.59
CA GLU A 26 7.02 23.67 2.92
C GLU A 26 7.95 24.68 3.60
N ASP A 27 7.36 25.59 4.37
CA ASP A 27 8.10 26.68 5.04
C ASP A 27 8.60 26.26 6.44
N GLY A 28 8.56 24.96 6.75
CA GLY A 28 9.00 24.38 8.02
C GLY A 28 8.08 24.62 9.22
N PHE A 29 7.25 25.66 9.22
CA PHE A 29 6.32 25.98 10.32
C PHE A 29 4.97 26.47 9.81
N GLY A 30 3.97 25.59 9.79
CA GLY A 30 2.56 25.92 9.52
C GLY A 30 1.91 25.13 8.39
N PRO A 31 0.60 25.34 8.16
CA PRO A 31 -0.07 24.78 6.99
C PRO A 31 0.56 25.40 5.74
N GLY A 32 1.34 24.62 5.01
CA GLY A 32 2.11 25.11 3.87
C GLY A 32 1.31 25.99 2.92
N ARG A 33 1.96 27.02 2.37
CA ARG A 33 1.32 28.02 1.52
C ARG A 33 1.02 27.46 0.13
N LEU A 34 -0.21 27.66 -0.34
CA LEU A 34 -0.58 27.38 -1.73
C LEU A 34 0.20 28.29 -2.68
N VAL A 35 0.92 27.69 -3.62
CA VAL A 35 1.77 28.37 -4.61
C VAL A 35 1.10 28.42 -5.97
N ASP A 36 0.62 27.27 -6.48
CA ASP A 36 0.02 27.14 -7.80
C ASP A 36 -0.99 25.99 -7.87
N GLY A 37 -1.80 25.97 -8.92
CA GLY A 37 -2.80 24.94 -9.22
C GLY A 37 -4.21 25.50 -9.48
N PRO A 38 -5.22 24.63 -9.64
CA PRO A 38 -5.11 23.18 -9.60
C PRO A 38 -4.55 22.61 -10.90
N PHE A 39 -3.68 21.62 -10.79
CA PHE A 39 -3.21 20.79 -11.89
C PHE A 39 -4.17 19.61 -12.10
N PRO A 40 -4.31 19.12 -13.35
CA PRO A 40 -5.20 17.99 -13.65
C PRO A 40 -4.72 16.67 -13.04
N ASP A 41 -3.41 16.51 -12.85
CA ASP A 41 -2.80 15.31 -12.30
C ASP A 41 -1.54 15.60 -11.48
N ARG A 42 -1.09 14.57 -10.74
CA ARG A 42 0.09 14.65 -9.87
C ARG A 42 1.37 14.92 -10.66
N ALA A 43 1.47 14.37 -11.88
CA ALA A 43 2.67 14.49 -12.70
C ALA A 43 2.86 15.94 -13.16
N GLY A 44 1.80 16.59 -13.65
CA GLY A 44 1.81 18.01 -14.02
C GLY A 44 2.18 18.91 -12.84
N ALA A 45 1.64 18.65 -11.66
CA ALA A 45 2.07 19.35 -10.45
C ALA A 45 3.55 19.11 -10.13
N ALA A 46 4.03 17.87 -10.19
CA ALA A 46 5.44 17.55 -9.93
C ALA A 46 6.39 18.21 -10.94
N TRP A 47 6.02 18.26 -12.21
CA TRP A 47 6.77 18.99 -13.24
C TRP A 47 6.84 20.49 -12.96
N ALA A 48 5.73 21.11 -12.54
CA ALA A 48 5.73 22.51 -12.14
C ALA A 48 6.60 22.75 -10.89
N ALA A 49 6.54 21.87 -9.89
CA ALA A 49 7.41 21.95 -8.70
C ALA A 49 8.90 21.93 -9.07
N ALA A 50 9.30 21.05 -10.00
CA ALA A 50 10.67 20.99 -10.49
C ALA A 50 11.10 22.28 -11.21
N GLY A 51 10.21 22.94 -11.94
CA GLY A 51 10.46 24.25 -12.54
C GLY A 51 10.74 25.34 -11.49
N HIS A 52 9.93 25.40 -10.43
CA HIS A 52 10.12 26.37 -9.34
C HIS A 52 11.37 26.11 -8.48
N ALA A 53 11.75 24.85 -8.31
CA ALA A 53 12.93 24.48 -7.52
C ALA A 53 14.23 25.08 -8.08
N VAL A 54 14.29 25.39 -9.38
CA VAL A 54 15.45 26.01 -10.03
C VAL A 54 15.56 27.50 -9.66
N ASP A 55 14.44 28.16 -9.38
CA ASP A 55 14.38 29.62 -9.21
C ASP A 55 14.33 30.07 -7.73
N GLU A 56 13.72 29.28 -6.83
CA GLU A 56 13.33 29.80 -5.49
C GLU A 56 13.87 29.02 -4.29
N GLY A 57 14.55 27.88 -4.49
CA GLY A 57 15.10 27.07 -3.38
C GLY A 57 14.05 26.54 -2.38
N ALA A 58 12.76 26.74 -2.66
CA ALA A 58 11.65 26.31 -1.83
C ALA A 58 11.31 24.83 -2.10
N SER A 59 11.10 24.06 -1.03
CA SER A 59 10.56 22.70 -1.13
C SER A 59 9.08 22.77 -1.46
N LEU A 60 8.74 22.59 -2.74
CA LEU A 60 7.34 22.51 -3.19
C LEU A 60 6.92 21.05 -3.32
N ARG A 61 5.75 20.71 -2.79
CA ARG A 61 5.16 19.38 -2.97
C ARG A 61 3.75 19.42 -3.58
N PRO A 62 3.42 18.48 -4.46
CA PRO A 62 2.04 18.25 -4.89
C PRO A 62 1.17 17.77 -3.72
N VAL A 63 0.01 18.39 -3.53
CA VAL A 63 -1.01 17.99 -2.53
C VAL A 63 -2.38 18.00 -3.19
N TYR A 64 -3.13 16.91 -3.03
CA TYR A 64 -4.51 16.84 -3.52
C TYR A 64 -5.48 17.42 -2.48
N GLY A 65 -6.41 18.26 -2.93
CA GLY A 65 -7.38 18.85 -2.00
C GLY A 65 -8.25 19.93 -2.59
N LEU A 66 -9.12 20.46 -1.73
CA LEU A 66 -10.06 21.53 -2.02
C LEU A 66 -9.49 22.86 -1.53
N ARG A 67 -9.26 23.82 -2.44
CA ARG A 67 -8.89 25.18 -2.03
C ARG A 67 -10.07 25.86 -1.32
N ARG A 68 -9.82 26.38 -0.13
CA ARG A 68 -10.79 27.13 0.68
C ARG A 68 -10.79 28.62 0.29
N PRO A 69 -11.88 29.35 0.59
CA PRO A 69 -11.97 30.79 0.33
C PRO A 69 -10.92 31.64 1.07
N ASP A 70 -10.45 31.17 2.23
CA ASP A 70 -9.38 31.80 3.03
C ASP A 70 -7.97 31.62 2.40
N GLY A 71 -7.87 30.95 1.26
CA GLY A 71 -6.61 30.65 0.59
C GLY A 71 -5.89 29.42 1.14
N GLY A 72 -6.46 28.70 2.11
CA GLY A 72 -5.94 27.44 2.63
C GLY A 72 -6.33 26.23 1.78
N LEU A 73 -5.67 25.09 2.02
CA LEU A 73 -5.97 23.82 1.36
C LEU A 73 -6.60 22.84 2.36
N HIS A 74 -7.83 22.41 2.08
CA HIS A 74 -8.39 21.24 2.75
C HIS A 74 -7.93 19.98 2.02
N ARG A 75 -6.94 19.28 2.60
CA ARG A 75 -6.38 18.05 2.04
C ARG A 75 -7.46 16.98 1.90
N ARG A 76 -7.40 16.22 0.81
CA ARG A 76 -8.26 15.06 0.56
C ARG A 76 -7.40 13.88 0.12
N PRO A 77 -7.80 12.63 0.38
CA PRO A 77 -7.18 11.48 -0.26
C PRO A 77 -7.14 11.69 -1.77
N SER A 78 -5.98 11.46 -2.36
CA SER A 78 -5.79 11.62 -3.80
C SER A 78 -6.45 10.46 -4.56
N PRO A 79 -6.73 10.59 -5.87
CA PRO A 79 -7.20 9.46 -6.68
C PRO A 79 -6.23 8.26 -6.63
N GLN A 80 -4.92 8.51 -6.57
CA GLN A 80 -3.90 7.49 -6.41
C GLN A 80 -3.95 6.82 -5.04
N GLU A 81 -4.20 7.60 -3.98
CA GLU A 81 -4.39 7.08 -2.63
C GLU A 81 -5.64 6.19 -2.57
N MET A 82 -6.75 6.64 -3.16
CA MET A 82 -7.98 5.85 -3.21
C MET A 82 -7.80 4.56 -4.04
N ALA A 83 -7.04 4.63 -5.14
CA ALA A 83 -6.72 3.44 -5.94
C ALA A 83 -5.81 2.46 -5.16
N TRP A 84 -4.86 2.97 -4.40
CA TRP A 84 -4.02 2.18 -3.50
C TRP A 84 -4.85 1.48 -2.42
N LEU A 85 -5.74 2.22 -1.73
CA LEU A 85 -6.62 1.65 -0.71
C LEU A 85 -7.58 0.59 -1.27
N ALA A 86 -8.11 0.80 -2.48
CA ALA A 86 -8.92 -0.21 -3.16
C ALA A 86 -8.11 -1.46 -3.46
N HIS A 87 -6.88 -1.30 -3.98
CA HIS A 87 -6.00 -2.43 -4.26
C HIS A 87 -5.60 -3.20 -3.00
N LEU A 88 -5.33 -2.50 -1.89
CA LEU A 88 -5.06 -3.11 -0.60
C LEU A 88 -6.29 -3.88 -0.08
N GLY A 89 -7.49 -3.32 -0.23
CA GLY A 89 -8.74 -4.03 0.05
C GLY A 89 -8.85 -5.34 -0.73
N ASP A 90 -8.60 -5.31 -2.05
CA ASP A 90 -8.58 -6.52 -2.89
C ASP A 90 -7.51 -7.55 -2.46
N GLN A 91 -6.45 -7.12 -1.77
CA GLN A 91 -5.48 -8.05 -1.17
C GLN A 91 -5.99 -8.63 0.14
N LEU A 92 -6.58 -7.82 1.02
CA LEU A 92 -7.13 -8.27 2.29
C LEU A 92 -8.31 -9.24 2.11
N ASP A 93 -9.12 -9.05 1.07
CA ASP A 93 -10.21 -9.96 0.70
C ASP A 93 -9.73 -11.39 0.34
N ARG A 94 -8.42 -11.59 0.14
CA ARG A 94 -7.81 -12.90 -0.12
C ARG A 94 -7.49 -13.69 1.14
N LEU A 95 -7.49 -13.02 2.29
CA LEU A 95 -7.34 -13.70 3.57
C LEU A 95 -8.52 -14.67 3.78
N PRO A 96 -8.34 -15.74 4.58
CA PRO A 96 -9.44 -16.62 4.94
C PRO A 96 -10.62 -15.83 5.53
N GLU A 97 -11.87 -16.20 5.24
CA GLU A 97 -13.07 -15.44 5.65
C GLU A 97 -13.12 -15.12 7.16
N ASP A 98 -12.59 -16.02 8.00
CA ASP A 98 -12.59 -15.91 9.47
C ASP A 98 -11.20 -15.54 10.04
N TRP A 99 -10.34 -14.86 9.27
CA TRP A 99 -8.96 -14.55 9.70
C TRP A 99 -8.88 -13.72 10.97
N ASP A 100 -9.91 -12.90 11.25
CA ASP A 100 -10.03 -12.03 12.42
C ASP A 100 -10.99 -12.57 13.49
N ALA A 101 -11.61 -13.74 13.29
CA ALA A 101 -12.69 -14.24 14.16
C ALA A 101 -12.27 -14.48 15.63
N ALA A 102 -10.96 -14.63 15.87
CA ALA A 102 -10.39 -14.79 17.21
C ALA A 102 -9.88 -13.47 17.83
N LEU A 103 -9.96 -12.35 17.10
CA LEU A 103 -9.47 -11.04 17.49
C LEU A 103 -10.63 -10.17 18.01
N ALA A 104 -10.34 -9.29 18.95
CA ALA A 104 -11.28 -8.22 19.33
C ALA A 104 -11.32 -7.13 18.26
N ASP A 105 -12.41 -6.34 18.22
CA ASP A 105 -12.58 -5.23 17.26
C ASP A 105 -11.43 -4.19 17.30
N ASP A 106 -10.78 -4.03 18.44
CA ASP A 106 -9.66 -3.12 18.67
C ASP A 106 -8.33 -3.84 18.91
N ASP A 107 -8.24 -5.12 18.55
CA ASP A 107 -7.04 -5.92 18.74
C ASP A 107 -5.87 -5.38 17.89
N PRO A 108 -4.71 -5.08 18.49
CA PRO A 108 -3.54 -4.59 17.76
C PRO A 108 -3.06 -5.57 16.69
N LEU A 109 -3.33 -6.87 16.79
CA LEU A 109 -2.99 -7.85 15.76
C LEU A 109 -3.77 -7.63 14.46
N ALA A 110 -5.02 -7.17 14.53
CA ALA A 110 -5.78 -6.84 13.33
C ALA A 110 -5.12 -5.68 12.56
N THR A 111 -4.63 -4.67 13.29
CA THR A 111 -3.86 -3.56 12.70
C THR A 111 -2.56 -4.07 12.10
N LEU A 112 -1.83 -4.92 12.82
CA LEU A 112 -0.57 -5.49 12.34
C LEU A 112 -0.75 -6.33 11.06
N VAL A 113 -1.84 -7.10 10.94
CA VAL A 113 -2.16 -7.82 9.70
C VAL A 113 -2.30 -6.87 8.51
N VAL A 114 -3.04 -5.77 8.69
CA VAL A 114 -3.22 -4.76 7.63
C VAL A 114 -1.89 -4.09 7.26
N GLU A 115 -1.05 -3.78 8.24
CA GLU A 115 0.27 -3.19 8.01
C GLU A 115 1.23 -4.14 7.30
N VAL A 116 1.25 -5.43 7.67
CA VAL A 116 2.01 -6.48 6.99
C VAL A 116 1.52 -6.65 5.55
N ALA A 117 0.20 -6.74 5.35
CA ALA A 117 -0.40 -6.85 4.02
C ALA A 117 -0.05 -5.64 3.15
N ALA A 118 -0.16 -4.43 3.69
CA ALA A 118 0.21 -3.21 3.01
C ALA A 118 1.70 -3.21 2.63
N ALA A 119 2.60 -3.51 3.58
CA ALA A 119 4.04 -3.57 3.33
C ALA A 119 4.43 -4.53 2.20
N LEU A 120 3.85 -5.73 2.18
CA LEU A 120 4.11 -6.72 1.14
C LEU A 120 3.53 -6.27 -0.22
N THR A 121 2.30 -5.74 -0.22
CA THR A 121 1.64 -5.25 -1.43
C THR A 121 2.38 -4.04 -2.02
N GLU A 122 2.88 -3.12 -1.18
CA GLU A 122 3.71 -1.98 -1.59
C GLU A 122 5.01 -2.46 -2.26
N ALA A 123 5.59 -3.56 -1.77
CA ALA A 123 6.76 -4.19 -2.35
C ALA A 123 6.47 -5.00 -3.63
N GLY A 124 5.20 -5.05 -4.07
CA GLY A 124 4.76 -5.81 -5.24
C GLY A 124 4.63 -7.32 -4.99
N LEU A 125 4.49 -7.73 -3.74
CA LEU A 125 4.31 -9.12 -3.32
C LEU A 125 2.83 -9.36 -2.96
N PRO A 126 2.03 -9.93 -3.88
CA PRO A 126 0.60 -10.13 -3.64
C PRO A 126 0.34 -11.18 -2.56
N LEU A 127 -0.78 -11.03 -1.85
CA LEU A 127 -1.25 -12.07 -0.94
C LEU A 127 -1.76 -13.27 -1.71
N TRP A 128 -1.52 -14.46 -1.15
CA TRP A 128 -2.05 -15.71 -1.67
C TRP A 128 -3.56 -15.74 -1.51
N ASP A 129 -4.26 -16.01 -2.61
CA ASP A 129 -5.71 -16.14 -2.66
C ASP A 129 -6.12 -17.51 -2.10
N ALA A 130 -6.29 -17.59 -0.78
CA ALA A 130 -6.52 -18.85 -0.07
C ALA A 130 -7.92 -19.45 -0.35
N THR A 131 -8.90 -18.60 -0.66
CA THR A 131 -10.32 -18.97 -0.78
C THR A 131 -10.87 -18.77 -2.20
N GLY A 132 -10.17 -18.04 -3.07
CA GLY A 132 -10.64 -17.68 -4.39
C GLY A 132 -10.04 -18.50 -5.55
N SER A 133 -10.24 -17.98 -6.76
CA SER A 133 -9.85 -18.64 -8.00
C SER A 133 -8.33 -18.68 -8.24
N GLY A 134 -7.56 -17.89 -7.47
CA GLY A 134 -6.10 -17.78 -7.56
C GLY A 134 -5.30 -18.74 -6.68
N THR A 135 -5.96 -19.71 -6.02
CA THR A 135 -5.31 -20.67 -5.09
C THR A 135 -4.06 -21.34 -5.66
N ALA A 136 -4.03 -21.62 -6.96
CA ALA A 136 -2.90 -22.28 -7.62
C ALA A 136 -1.71 -21.37 -7.95
N LEU A 137 -1.87 -20.03 -7.91
CA LEU A 137 -0.87 -19.07 -8.42
C LEU A 137 0.29 -18.82 -7.44
N GLY A 138 0.05 -19.06 -6.14
CA GLY A 138 0.99 -18.71 -5.07
C GLY A 138 0.95 -17.23 -4.67
N GLY A 139 1.67 -16.89 -3.61
CA GLY A 139 1.67 -15.55 -3.01
C GLY A 139 2.11 -15.58 -1.55
N ALA A 140 2.10 -14.42 -0.89
CA ALA A 140 2.36 -14.33 0.53
C ALA A 140 1.15 -14.80 1.35
N CYS A 141 1.36 -15.76 2.25
CA CYS A 141 0.41 -16.13 3.28
C CYS A 141 0.61 -15.24 4.50
N VAL A 142 -0.50 -14.77 5.06
CA VAL A 142 -0.54 -13.95 6.27
C VAL A 142 -1.60 -14.54 7.20
N SER A 143 -1.26 -14.78 8.46
CA SER A 143 -2.17 -15.31 9.47
C SER A 143 -1.92 -14.61 10.81
N ALA A 144 -2.98 -14.13 11.47
CA ALA A 144 -2.88 -13.65 12.84
C ALA A 144 -2.73 -14.85 13.78
N GLU A 145 -1.71 -14.84 14.64
CA GLU A 145 -1.45 -15.93 15.58
C GLU A 145 -1.36 -15.37 17.02
N PRO A 146 -2.48 -15.22 17.73
CA PRO A 146 -2.50 -14.68 19.09
C PRO A 146 -1.61 -15.44 20.07
N GLY A 147 -1.48 -16.77 19.89
CA GLY A 147 -0.58 -17.60 20.70
C GLY A 147 0.91 -17.32 20.51
N LEU A 148 1.29 -16.62 19.43
CA LEU A 148 2.65 -16.17 19.15
C LEU A 148 2.80 -14.66 19.34
N ASP A 149 1.74 -13.96 19.75
CA ASP A 149 1.69 -12.50 19.88
C ASP A 149 2.21 -11.82 18.60
N GLY A 150 1.70 -12.25 17.44
CA GLY A 150 2.18 -11.72 16.16
C GLY A 150 1.46 -12.29 14.95
N VAL A 151 1.97 -11.91 13.79
CA VAL A 151 1.48 -12.34 12.48
C VAL A 151 2.47 -13.32 11.88
N VAL A 152 2.00 -14.51 11.50
CA VAL A 152 2.80 -15.48 10.76
C VAL A 152 2.74 -15.17 9.27
N VAL A 153 3.91 -15.06 8.67
CA VAL A 153 4.09 -14.80 7.24
C VAL A 153 4.89 -15.93 6.60
N GLY A 154 4.47 -16.34 5.41
CA GLY A 154 5.21 -17.30 4.61
C GLY A 154 4.85 -17.19 3.13
N TRP A 155 5.56 -17.89 2.28
CA TRP A 155 5.29 -17.93 0.85
C TRP A 155 4.56 -19.23 0.48
N ARG A 156 3.50 -19.12 -0.31
CA ARG A 156 2.90 -20.25 -1.03
C ARG A 156 3.44 -20.24 -2.45
N GLN A 157 4.17 -21.27 -2.86
CA GLN A 157 4.55 -21.43 -4.26
C GLN A 157 3.36 -21.80 -5.14
N HIS A 158 3.47 -21.51 -6.44
CA HIS A 158 2.53 -22.02 -7.45
C HIS A 158 2.43 -23.55 -7.40
N ASP A 159 1.26 -24.11 -7.73
CA ASP A 159 1.04 -25.57 -7.79
C ASP A 159 1.96 -26.31 -8.75
N ARG A 160 2.36 -25.71 -9.89
CA ARG A 160 3.36 -26.29 -10.81
C ARG A 160 4.69 -26.60 -10.12
N MET A 161 5.04 -25.83 -9.09
CA MET A 161 6.21 -26.07 -8.26
C MET A 161 5.86 -27.00 -7.10
N SER A 162 4.98 -26.56 -6.22
CA SER A 162 4.74 -27.23 -4.93
C SER A 162 3.98 -28.55 -5.01
N VAL A 163 3.06 -28.71 -5.97
CA VAL A 163 2.18 -29.89 -6.11
C VAL A 163 2.67 -30.77 -7.25
N GLU A 164 2.92 -30.19 -8.42
CA GLU A 164 3.39 -30.92 -9.60
C GLU A 164 4.90 -31.21 -9.55
N GLN A 165 5.67 -30.47 -8.74
CA GLN A 165 7.12 -30.64 -8.55
C GLN A 165 7.90 -30.74 -9.87
N VAL A 166 7.51 -29.92 -10.87
CA VAL A 166 8.09 -29.99 -12.23
C VAL A 166 9.60 -29.74 -12.27
N HIS A 167 10.16 -29.15 -11.21
CA HIS A 167 11.60 -28.88 -11.04
C HIS A 167 12.24 -29.71 -9.92
N GLY A 168 11.46 -30.55 -9.24
CA GLY A 168 11.91 -31.45 -8.18
C GLY A 168 12.08 -30.78 -6.80
N LEU A 169 11.97 -31.61 -5.77
CA LEU A 169 11.90 -31.19 -4.36
C LEU A 169 13.03 -30.24 -3.89
N VAL A 170 14.25 -30.45 -4.37
CA VAL A 170 15.39 -29.60 -3.97
C VAL A 170 15.23 -28.17 -4.47
N ALA A 171 14.75 -27.99 -5.70
CA ALA A 171 14.47 -26.66 -6.26
C ALA A 171 13.31 -26.00 -5.50
N ASP A 172 12.25 -26.76 -5.21
CA ASP A 172 11.08 -26.26 -4.50
C ASP A 172 11.45 -25.75 -3.10
N ILE A 173 12.18 -26.54 -2.31
CA ILE A 173 12.66 -26.15 -0.97
C ILE A 173 13.58 -24.92 -1.05
N SER A 174 14.49 -24.88 -2.03
CA SER A 174 15.43 -23.77 -2.18
C SER A 174 14.73 -22.46 -2.53
N ILE A 175 13.78 -22.51 -3.46
CA ILE A 175 12.99 -21.33 -3.84
C ILE A 175 12.08 -20.91 -2.68
N GLN A 176 11.53 -21.86 -1.91
CA GLN A 176 10.72 -21.57 -0.73
C GLN A 176 11.52 -20.79 0.31
N ALA A 177 12.75 -21.22 0.60
CA ALA A 177 13.66 -20.52 1.50
C ALA A 177 14.01 -19.10 1.01
N VAL A 178 14.27 -18.94 -0.29
CA VAL A 178 14.54 -17.62 -0.91
C VAL A 178 13.35 -16.69 -0.76
N MET A 179 12.14 -17.16 -1.06
CA MET A 179 10.93 -16.34 -0.99
C MET A 179 10.60 -15.96 0.46
N ASN A 180 10.69 -16.90 1.41
CA ASN A 180 10.45 -16.59 2.83
C ASN A 180 11.46 -15.59 3.38
N ARG A 181 12.74 -15.67 2.96
CA ARG A 181 13.73 -14.65 3.31
C ARG A 181 13.39 -13.29 2.72
N ALA A 182 12.96 -13.22 1.46
CA ALA A 182 12.58 -11.97 0.84
C ALA A 182 11.39 -11.30 1.57
N LEU A 183 10.38 -12.09 1.99
CA LEU A 183 9.28 -11.58 2.82
C LEU A 183 9.79 -11.03 4.15
N ALA A 184 10.65 -11.77 4.84
CA ALA A 184 11.24 -11.34 6.11
C ALA A 184 12.04 -10.04 5.97
N ASP A 185 12.90 -9.95 4.95
CA ASP A 185 13.74 -8.78 4.70
C ASP A 185 12.90 -7.54 4.37
N VAL A 186 11.83 -7.67 3.56
CA VAL A 186 10.90 -6.57 3.28
C VAL A 186 10.27 -6.06 4.57
N LEU A 187 9.74 -6.95 5.41
CA LEU A 187 9.05 -6.55 6.64
C LEU A 187 10.01 -5.94 7.67
N TRP A 188 11.23 -6.49 7.79
CA TRP A 188 12.28 -5.91 8.62
C TRP A 188 12.68 -4.50 8.15
N LEU A 189 12.84 -4.30 6.84
CA LEU A 189 13.12 -2.97 6.27
C LEU A 189 11.98 -1.96 6.48
N ARG A 190 10.76 -2.42 6.77
CA ARG A 190 9.62 -1.56 7.15
C ARG A 190 9.57 -1.26 8.65
N GLY A 191 10.54 -1.74 9.43
CA GLY A 191 10.67 -1.47 10.86
C GLY A 191 9.95 -2.46 11.77
N LEU A 192 9.52 -3.61 11.25
CA LEU A 192 8.89 -4.67 12.03
C LEU A 192 9.95 -5.62 12.59
N GLU A 193 9.67 -6.20 13.76
CA GLU A 193 10.48 -7.31 14.28
C GLU A 193 10.09 -8.59 13.54
N VAL A 194 11.09 -9.33 13.03
CA VAL A 194 10.86 -10.56 12.27
C VAL A 194 11.70 -11.69 12.87
N THR A 195 11.04 -12.73 13.36
CA THR A 195 11.68 -13.93 13.91
C THR A 195 11.40 -15.14 13.03
N PRO A 196 12.43 -15.92 12.61
CA PRO A 196 12.22 -17.14 11.84
C PRO A 196 11.30 -18.16 12.54
N LEU A 197 10.45 -18.84 11.77
CA LEU A 197 9.55 -19.89 12.26
C LEU A 197 9.78 -21.19 11.47
N GLY A 198 10.28 -22.22 12.15
CA GLY A 198 10.57 -23.53 11.53
C GLY A 198 12.00 -23.65 11.01
N GLY A 199 12.22 -24.57 10.07
CA GLY A 199 13.54 -24.81 9.43
C GLY A 199 13.85 -23.83 8.30
N ASP A 200 14.86 -24.11 7.48
CA ASP A 200 15.38 -23.19 6.46
C ASP A 200 14.36 -22.74 5.39
N ALA A 201 13.30 -23.51 5.16
CA ALA A 201 12.19 -23.18 4.27
C ALA A 201 10.90 -22.77 5.02
N GLY A 202 11.01 -22.52 6.32
CA GLY A 202 9.92 -22.06 7.18
C GLY A 202 9.62 -20.57 7.00
N GLY A 203 8.47 -20.15 7.52
CA GLY A 203 8.01 -18.76 7.49
C GLY A 203 8.68 -17.90 8.57
N SER A 204 8.01 -16.83 8.98
CA SER A 204 8.46 -15.96 10.07
C SER A 204 7.27 -15.45 10.88
N VAL A 205 7.51 -15.17 12.15
CA VAL A 205 6.59 -14.41 13.01
C VAL A 205 7.01 -12.95 12.97
N VAL A 206 6.03 -12.07 12.80
CA VAL A 206 6.21 -10.63 12.66
C VAL A 206 5.51 -9.92 13.81
N ARG A 207 6.18 -8.95 14.41
CA ARG A 207 5.69 -8.15 15.55
C ARG A 207 6.04 -6.68 15.39
N TYR A 208 5.43 -5.84 16.21
CA TYR A 208 5.95 -4.49 16.42
C TYR A 208 7.34 -4.57 17.05
N ALA A 209 8.25 -3.73 16.59
CA ALA A 209 9.53 -3.55 17.27
C ALA A 209 9.31 -2.78 18.59
N ASP A 210 10.05 -3.18 19.63
CA ASP A 210 10.11 -2.47 20.93
C ASP A 210 10.71 -1.06 20.84
#